data_AF-A0A378Q626-F1
#
_entry.id   AF-A0A378Q626-F1
#
_cell.length_a   1.000
_cell.length_b   1.000
_cell.length_c   1.000
_cell.angle_alpha   90.00
_cell.angle_beta   90.00
_cell.angle_gamma   90.00
#
_symmetry.space_group_name_H-M   'P 1'
#
loop_
_entity.id
_entity.type
_entity.pdbx_description
1 polymer ?
#
loop_
_entity_poly.entity_id
_entity_poly.type
_entity_poly.pdbx_seq_one_letter_code
_entity_poly.pdbx_strand_id
1 'polypeptide(L)'
;MTEYIILERIKVENANCIAGFTYGFPAITAFLGFEHLLSRQFSEKFGIEFEGCAVFCHDYQLGTYKDFYTRFIQSRNPPSTLKGKSSDAKSPAPIIEEGKMDMTVSVLLRCRQPLSTNADTIASYTNTLKDWVYQARLAGGSIKSFKSIEIISDDIRALKSKLLPCFVLLDATALLKQHYQDNQQSATEKSVLDIWTDFFAFKEFAKPSTDDNGQSKSDLGTLCATE
;
A
#
# COMPACT_ATOMS: atom_id res chain seq x y z
N MET A 1 3.46 9.89 -28.34
CA MET A 1 4.39 10.10 -27.21
C MET A 1 3.56 9.88 -25.96
N THR A 2 3.98 8.97 -25.07
CA THR A 2 3.24 8.74 -23.82
C THR A 2 3.65 9.84 -22.85
N GLU A 3 2.67 10.53 -22.28
CA GLU A 3 2.90 11.58 -21.31
C GLU A 3 2.37 11.17 -19.95
N TYR A 4 3.08 11.57 -18.93
CA TYR A 4 2.79 11.20 -17.56
C TYR A 4 2.60 12.46 -16.72
N ILE A 5 1.65 12.39 -15.79
CA ILE A 5 1.49 13.39 -14.73
C ILE A 5 1.98 12.77 -13.44
N ILE A 6 2.96 13.40 -12.81
CA ILE A 6 3.44 13.01 -11.49
C ILE A 6 2.77 13.88 -10.43
N LEU A 7 2.26 13.23 -9.39
CA LEU A 7 1.88 13.85 -8.13
C LEU A 7 2.98 13.53 -7.12
N GLU A 8 3.88 14.47 -6.87
CA GLU A 8 5.08 14.25 -6.06
C GLU A 8 4.78 14.39 -4.56
N ARG A 9 5.15 13.37 -3.78
CA ARG A 9 5.18 13.35 -2.31
C ARG A 9 3.89 13.84 -1.66
N ILE A 10 2.77 13.24 -2.05
CA ILE A 10 1.47 13.41 -1.41
C ILE A 10 1.55 12.88 0.02
N LYS A 11 1.33 13.75 0.99
CA LYS A 11 1.19 13.41 2.41
C LYS A 11 -0.27 13.13 2.71
N VAL A 12 -0.56 11.89 3.05
CA VAL A 12 -1.89 11.40 3.40
C VAL A 12 -1.90 11.04 4.88
N GLU A 13 -2.92 11.52 5.59
CA GLU A 13 -3.16 11.17 6.99
C GLU A 13 -4.38 10.26 7.14
N ASN A 14 -4.34 9.34 8.10
CA ASN A 14 -5.42 8.41 8.42
C ASN A 14 -5.89 7.57 7.22
N ALA A 15 -4.97 7.15 6.37
CA ALA A 15 -5.23 6.18 5.32
C ALA A 15 -5.54 4.80 5.92
N ASN A 16 -6.39 4.02 5.26
CA ASN A 16 -6.70 2.65 5.67
C ASN A 16 -5.48 1.74 5.47
N CYS A 17 -5.06 1.05 6.52
CA CYS A 17 -3.93 0.13 6.50
C CYS A 17 -4.33 -1.36 6.56
N ILE A 18 -5.63 -1.67 6.45
CA ILE A 18 -6.16 -3.04 6.40
C ILE A 18 -6.61 -3.36 4.97
N ALA A 19 -6.07 -4.45 4.41
CA ALA A 19 -6.35 -4.92 3.06
C ALA A 19 -6.63 -6.44 3.07
N GLY A 20 -7.89 -6.80 3.30
CA GLY A 20 -8.33 -8.20 3.38
C GLY A 20 -7.66 -8.92 4.55
N PHE A 21 -6.86 -9.95 4.26
CA PHE A 21 -6.10 -10.71 5.26
C PHE A 21 -4.76 -10.06 5.66
N THR A 22 -4.37 -8.99 4.97
CA THR A 22 -3.07 -8.32 5.20
C THR A 22 -3.29 -6.95 5.85
N TYR A 23 -2.28 -6.51 6.60
CA TYR A 23 -2.21 -5.14 7.10
C TYR A 23 -0.85 -4.52 6.76
N GLY A 24 -0.79 -3.20 6.70
CA GLY A 24 0.41 -2.48 6.27
C GLY A 24 0.04 -1.42 5.25
N PHE A 25 0.60 -1.52 4.04
CA PHE A 25 0.31 -0.55 2.98
C PHE A 25 -1.14 -0.71 2.44
N PRO A 26 -1.81 0.37 2.01
CA PRO A 26 -3.18 0.28 1.51
C PRO A 26 -3.28 -0.58 0.24
N ALA A 27 -4.45 -1.16 0.00
CA ALA A 27 -4.71 -1.94 -1.21
C ALA A 27 -4.51 -1.09 -2.48
N ILE A 28 -3.91 -1.69 -3.52
CA ILE A 28 -3.67 -1.01 -4.81
C ILE A 28 -4.95 -0.46 -5.45
N THR A 29 -6.09 -1.10 -5.19
CA THR A 29 -7.42 -0.65 -5.65
C THR A 29 -7.80 0.73 -5.13
N ALA A 30 -7.29 1.15 -3.96
CA ALA A 30 -7.50 2.51 -3.46
C ALA A 30 -6.81 3.57 -4.33
N PHE A 31 -5.64 3.26 -4.88
CA PHE A 31 -4.91 4.13 -5.79
C PHE A 31 -5.54 4.15 -7.17
N LEU A 32 -6.00 3.00 -7.67
CA LEU A 32 -6.76 2.93 -8.92
C LEU A 32 -8.09 3.69 -8.82
N GLY A 33 -8.79 3.61 -7.68
CA GLY A 33 -10.00 4.41 -7.45
C GLY A 33 -9.72 5.92 -7.43
N PHE A 34 -8.57 6.32 -6.86
CA PHE A 34 -8.12 7.72 -6.87
C PHE A 34 -7.75 8.20 -8.28
N GLU A 35 -7.02 7.39 -9.06
CA GLU A 35 -6.73 7.66 -10.47
C GLU A 35 -8.02 7.79 -11.28
N HIS A 36 -8.97 6.88 -11.07
CA HIS A 36 -10.25 6.89 -11.80
C HIS A 36 -11.08 8.13 -11.47
N LEU A 37 -11.09 8.57 -10.20
CA LEU A 37 -11.74 9.81 -9.78
C LEU A 37 -11.17 11.02 -10.53
N LEU A 38 -9.83 11.15 -10.54
CA LEU A 38 -9.16 12.24 -11.25
C LEU A 38 -9.37 12.15 -12.75
N SER A 39 -9.33 10.94 -13.33
CA SER A 39 -9.55 10.68 -14.76
C SER A 39 -10.92 11.18 -15.21
N ARG A 40 -11.99 10.91 -14.43
CA ARG A 40 -13.34 11.39 -14.73
C ARG A 40 -13.43 12.92 -14.76
N GLN A 41 -12.87 13.58 -13.75
CA GLN A 41 -12.90 15.03 -13.65
C GLN A 41 -12.05 15.70 -14.75
N PHE A 42 -10.88 15.12 -15.03
CA PHE A 42 -9.96 15.61 -16.05
C PHE A 42 -10.52 15.42 -17.47
N SER A 43 -11.20 14.30 -17.70
CA SER A 43 -11.90 14.02 -18.97
C SER A 43 -13.06 14.98 -19.20
N GLU A 44 -13.88 15.25 -18.17
CA GLU A 44 -15.00 16.19 -18.28
C GLU A 44 -14.53 17.62 -18.62
N LYS A 45 -13.43 18.08 -18.03
CA LYS A 45 -12.94 19.46 -18.22
C LYS A 45 -12.03 19.63 -19.44
N PHE A 46 -11.22 18.63 -19.76
CA PHE A 46 -10.14 18.74 -20.75
C PHE A 46 -10.15 17.65 -21.83
N GLY A 47 -11.06 16.67 -21.77
CA GLY A 47 -11.16 15.58 -22.73
C GLY A 47 -10.01 14.58 -22.70
N ILE A 48 -9.26 14.53 -21.59
CA ILE A 48 -8.12 13.65 -21.40
C ILE A 48 -8.42 12.67 -20.27
N GLU A 49 -8.13 11.40 -20.50
CA GLU A 49 -8.31 10.30 -19.55
C GLU A 49 -6.96 9.79 -19.08
N PHE A 50 -6.92 9.36 -17.82
CA PHE A 50 -5.81 8.60 -17.28
C PHE A 50 -5.99 7.11 -17.50
N GLU A 51 -4.87 6.41 -17.68
CA GLU A 51 -4.82 4.96 -17.89
C GLU A 51 -3.77 4.33 -16.98
N GLY A 52 -4.19 4.03 -15.75
CA GLY A 52 -3.39 3.32 -14.77
C GLY A 52 -2.44 4.22 -14.00
N CYS A 53 -1.96 3.68 -12.87
CA CYS A 53 -1.11 4.41 -11.95
C CYS A 53 0.10 3.59 -11.49
N ALA A 54 1.25 4.25 -11.32
CA ALA A 54 2.38 3.69 -10.57
C ALA A 54 2.48 4.38 -9.21
N VAL A 55 2.72 3.59 -8.17
CA VAL A 55 2.76 4.05 -6.77
C VAL A 55 4.18 3.94 -6.23
N PHE A 56 4.65 5.05 -5.68
CA PHE A 56 5.97 5.19 -5.09
C PHE A 56 5.81 5.55 -3.62
N CYS A 57 6.20 4.66 -2.71
CA CYS A 57 6.18 4.92 -1.28
C CYS A 57 7.51 5.53 -0.86
N HIS A 58 7.49 6.75 -0.32
CA HIS A 58 8.69 7.39 0.23
C HIS A 58 8.85 7.09 1.71
N ASP A 59 7.73 7.12 2.42
CA ASP A 59 7.69 6.92 3.86
C ASP A 59 6.27 6.53 4.29
N TYR A 60 6.18 5.80 5.39
CA TYR A 60 4.90 5.48 6.00
C TYR A 60 5.05 5.19 7.49
N GLN A 61 4.01 5.54 8.24
CA GLN A 61 3.92 5.29 9.67
C GLN A 61 2.58 4.66 10.00
N LEU A 62 2.62 3.45 10.54
CA LEU A 62 1.43 2.76 11.02
C LEU A 62 0.98 3.34 12.37
N GLY A 63 -0.33 3.55 12.52
CA GLY A 63 -0.96 3.86 13.79
C GLY A 63 -1.06 2.63 14.68
N THR A 64 0.08 2.05 15.06
CA THR A 64 0.14 0.84 15.87
C THR A 64 0.94 1.05 17.15
N TYR A 65 0.64 0.20 18.13
CA TYR A 65 1.41 0.05 19.36
C TYR A 65 1.82 -1.42 19.48
N LYS A 66 3.09 -1.67 19.82
CA LYS A 66 3.63 -3.03 19.99
C LYS A 66 3.73 -3.35 21.47
N ASP A 67 3.02 -4.39 21.88
CA ASP A 67 3.11 -4.99 23.21
C ASP A 67 2.98 -6.51 23.07
N PHE A 68 4.13 -7.17 22.88
CA PHE A 68 4.32 -8.55 22.40
C PHE A 68 3.73 -8.85 21.01
N TYR A 69 2.57 -8.28 20.68
CA TYR A 69 1.88 -8.33 19.40
C TYR A 69 1.62 -6.90 18.88
N THR A 70 1.44 -6.75 17.57
CA THR A 70 1.07 -5.46 16.97
C THR A 70 -0.42 -5.22 17.16
N ARG A 71 -0.79 -4.10 17.81
CA ARG A 71 -2.18 -3.66 17.96
C ARG A 71 -2.39 -2.30 17.30
N PHE A 72 -3.57 -2.07 16.73
CA PHE A 72 -3.91 -0.78 16.11
C PHE A 72 -4.42 0.23 17.15
N ILE A 73 -3.99 1.47 17.01
CA ILE A 73 -4.48 2.59 17.83
C ILE A 73 -5.89 2.95 17.35
N GLN A 74 -6.86 2.86 18.26
CA GLN A 74 -8.27 3.08 17.96
C GLN A 74 -8.73 4.50 18.30
N SER A 75 -9.66 5.03 17.51
CA SER A 75 -10.32 6.31 17.79
C SER A 75 -11.56 6.11 18.67
N ARG A 76 -11.81 7.06 19.57
CA ARG A 76 -13.05 7.08 20.37
C ARG A 76 -14.20 7.65 19.53
N ASN A 77 -15.22 6.83 19.30
CA ASN A 77 -16.45 7.27 18.66
C ASN A 77 -17.40 7.92 19.68
N PRO A 78 -18.19 8.92 19.27
CA PRO A 78 -19.17 9.55 20.15
C PRO A 78 -20.21 8.51 20.62
N PRO A 79 -20.75 8.66 21.83
CA PRO A 79 -21.80 7.78 22.33
C PRO A 79 -23.04 7.86 21.44
N SER A 80 -23.82 6.77 21.38
CA SER A 80 -25.00 6.69 20.53
C SER A 80 -26.06 7.72 20.94
N THR A 81 -26.33 8.69 20.06
CA THR A 81 -27.36 9.72 20.24
C THR A 81 -28.78 9.18 20.01
N LEU A 82 -28.92 8.01 19.38
CA LEU A 82 -30.20 7.39 19.04
C LEU A 82 -30.85 6.67 20.23
N LYS A 83 -30.08 6.33 21.28
CA LYS A 83 -30.63 5.83 22.53
C LYS A 83 -31.11 7.02 23.36
N GLY A 84 -32.31 7.52 23.09
CA GLY A 84 -32.91 8.59 23.89
C GLY A 84 -33.01 8.21 25.38
N LYS A 85 -32.69 9.16 26.28
CA LYS A 85 -33.05 9.29 27.72
C LYS A 85 -33.13 8.04 28.62
N SER A 86 -32.62 6.88 28.22
CA SER A 86 -32.48 5.69 29.06
C SER A 86 -31.10 5.67 29.71
N SER A 87 -30.94 4.99 30.84
CA SER A 87 -29.63 4.74 31.47
C SER A 87 -28.61 4.12 30.51
N ASP A 88 -29.08 3.39 29.49
CA ASP A 88 -28.27 2.78 28.43
C ASP A 88 -27.81 3.76 27.33
N ALA A 89 -28.26 5.01 27.37
CA ALA A 89 -27.82 6.09 26.49
C ALA A 89 -26.38 6.56 26.80
N LYS A 90 -25.88 6.24 28.00
CA LYS A 90 -24.54 6.62 28.47
C LYS A 90 -23.47 5.55 28.21
N SER A 91 -23.85 4.39 27.69
CA SER A 91 -22.90 3.32 27.40
C SER A 91 -22.02 3.70 26.21
N PRO A 92 -20.69 3.47 26.29
CA PRO A 92 -19.78 3.78 25.20
C PRO A 92 -20.16 3.01 23.94
N ALA A 93 -19.92 3.63 22.78
CA ALA A 93 -20.13 2.95 21.50
C ALA A 93 -19.24 1.69 21.41
N PRO A 94 -19.71 0.61 20.77
CA PRO A 94 -18.86 -0.55 20.49
C PRO A 94 -17.59 -0.11 19.76
N ILE A 95 -16.45 -0.66 20.19
CA ILE A 95 -15.16 -0.40 19.55
C ILE A 95 -15.11 -1.27 18.29
N ILE A 96 -15.06 -0.61 17.14
CA ILE A 96 -14.80 -1.24 15.85
C ILE A 96 -13.33 -1.04 15.59
N GLU A 97 -12.57 -2.12 15.41
CA GLU A 97 -11.16 -2.02 15.10
C GLU A 97 -10.96 -1.47 13.68
N GLU A 98 -10.25 -0.36 13.58
CA GLU A 98 -9.79 0.22 12.33
C GLU A 98 -8.26 0.30 12.34
N GLY A 99 -7.66 -0.06 11.21
CA GLY A 99 -6.24 0.17 10.98
C GLY A 99 -6.07 1.47 10.21
N LYS A 100 -5.36 2.43 10.82
CA LYS A 100 -4.99 3.70 10.19
C LYS A 100 -3.47 3.82 10.05
N MET A 101 -3.05 4.58 9.06
CA MET A 101 -1.65 4.94 8.84
C MET A 101 -1.53 6.31 8.19
N ASP A 102 -0.37 6.91 8.37
CA ASP A 102 0.04 8.10 7.63
C ASP A 102 1.10 7.69 6.60
N MET A 103 1.08 8.29 5.43
CA MET A 103 2.01 7.94 4.37
C MET A 103 2.39 9.12 3.50
N THR A 104 3.61 9.08 2.96
CA THR A 104 4.08 9.97 1.91
C THR A 104 4.31 9.16 0.65
N VAL A 105 3.48 9.38 -0.35
CA VAL A 105 3.47 8.62 -1.61
C VAL A 105 3.54 9.56 -2.81
N SER A 106 4.27 9.17 -3.86
CA SER A 106 4.09 9.78 -5.17
C SER A 106 3.28 8.85 -6.07
N VAL A 107 2.45 9.44 -6.92
CA VAL A 107 1.63 8.71 -7.87
C VAL A 107 1.95 9.22 -9.26
N LEU A 108 2.27 8.31 -10.18
CA LEU A 108 2.45 8.61 -11.59
C LEU A 108 1.22 8.15 -12.35
N LEU A 109 0.60 9.06 -13.09
CA LEU A 109 -0.60 8.83 -13.89
C LEU A 109 -0.23 8.88 -15.36
N ARG A 110 -0.57 7.86 -16.12
CA ARG A 110 -0.36 7.85 -17.58
C ARG A 110 -1.55 8.54 -18.26
N CYS A 111 -1.29 9.46 -19.18
CA CYS A 111 -2.33 10.06 -20.01
C CYS A 111 -2.58 9.24 -21.27
N ARG A 112 -3.84 8.99 -21.61
CA ARG A 112 -4.23 8.26 -22.82
C ARG A 112 -4.14 9.16 -24.06
N GLN A 113 -4.60 10.40 -23.94
CA GLN A 113 -4.53 11.43 -24.98
C GLN A 113 -3.27 12.29 -24.76
N PRO A 114 -2.69 12.85 -25.83
CA PRO A 114 -1.60 13.81 -25.70
C PRO A 114 -2.09 15.10 -25.03
N LEU A 115 -1.25 15.65 -24.17
CA LEU A 115 -1.40 16.92 -23.50
C LEU A 115 -0.99 18.07 -24.43
N SER A 116 -1.56 19.24 -24.18
CA SER A 116 -1.20 20.47 -24.89
C SER A 116 0.25 20.88 -24.58
N THR A 117 0.98 21.33 -25.60
CA THR A 117 2.32 21.93 -25.46
C THR A 117 2.29 23.39 -25.01
N ASN A 118 1.10 24.02 -25.01
CA ASN A 118 0.96 25.41 -24.59
C ASN A 118 1.11 25.53 -23.06
N ALA A 119 2.06 26.38 -22.63
CA ALA A 119 2.37 26.64 -21.22
C ALA A 119 1.14 27.09 -20.42
N ASP A 120 0.25 27.90 -20.99
CA ASP A 120 -0.96 28.38 -20.30
C ASP A 120 -1.94 27.23 -20.01
N THR A 121 -2.07 26.30 -20.97
CA THR A 121 -2.93 25.13 -20.81
C THR A 121 -2.33 24.16 -19.78
N ILE A 122 -1.02 23.96 -19.81
CA ILE A 122 -0.29 23.14 -18.81
C ILE A 122 -0.46 23.71 -17.40
N ALA A 123 -0.36 25.03 -17.25
CA ALA A 123 -0.60 25.70 -15.97
C ALA A 123 -2.05 25.49 -15.50
N SER A 124 -3.02 25.55 -16.42
CA SER A 124 -4.44 25.29 -16.13
C SER A 124 -4.70 23.84 -15.68
N TYR A 125 -4.10 22.86 -16.35
CA TYR A 125 -4.15 21.45 -15.94
C TYR A 125 -3.62 21.28 -14.52
N THR A 126 -2.42 21.82 -14.28
CA THR A 126 -1.72 21.70 -13.01
C THR A 126 -2.53 22.32 -11.88
N ASN A 127 -3.02 23.55 -12.06
CA ASN A 127 -3.80 24.25 -11.02
C ASN A 127 -5.12 23.54 -10.73
N THR A 128 -5.82 23.07 -11.77
CA THR A 128 -7.07 22.33 -11.58
C THR A 128 -6.82 21.01 -10.84
N LEU A 129 -5.78 20.27 -11.21
CA LEU A 129 -5.41 19.03 -10.53
C LEU A 129 -5.05 19.27 -9.07
N LYS A 130 -4.36 20.38 -8.74
CA LYS A 130 -4.08 20.74 -7.34
C LYS A 130 -5.36 20.84 -6.53
N ASP A 131 -6.36 21.57 -7.03
CA ASP A 131 -7.63 21.75 -6.32
C ASP A 131 -8.35 20.42 -6.09
N TRP A 132 -8.41 19.57 -7.12
CA TRP A 132 -9.05 18.26 -7.03
C TRP A 132 -8.31 17.29 -6.11
N VAL A 133 -6.99 17.28 -6.15
CA VAL A 133 -6.16 16.45 -5.26
C VAL A 133 -6.38 16.84 -3.80
N TYR A 134 -6.51 18.12 -3.46
CA TYR A 134 -6.82 18.56 -2.10
C TYR A 134 -8.24 18.18 -1.64
N GLN A 135 -9.20 18.11 -2.55
CA GLN A 135 -10.58 17.72 -2.25
C GLN A 135 -10.78 16.20 -2.18
N ALA A 136 -9.88 15.44 -2.81
CA ALA A 136 -9.94 14.00 -2.85
C ALA A 136 -9.44 13.33 -1.56
N ARG A 137 -9.76 12.05 -1.43
CA ARG A 137 -9.26 11.18 -0.36
C ARG A 137 -8.50 10.02 -0.99
N LEU A 138 -7.36 9.67 -0.41
CA LEU A 138 -6.55 8.53 -0.86
C LEU A 138 -6.59 7.42 0.19
N ALA A 139 -7.08 6.24 -0.19
CA ALA A 139 -7.31 5.11 0.73
C ALA A 139 -8.14 5.48 1.97
N GLY A 140 -9.12 6.38 1.82
CA GLY A 140 -9.94 6.90 2.92
C GLY A 140 -9.24 7.95 3.80
N GLY A 141 -7.94 8.16 3.61
CA GLY A 141 -7.18 9.22 4.28
C GLY A 141 -7.37 10.58 3.63
N SER A 142 -7.03 11.63 4.37
CA SER A 142 -7.10 13.02 3.91
C SER A 142 -5.74 13.47 3.39
N ILE A 143 -5.72 14.16 2.25
CA ILE A 143 -4.49 14.70 1.67
C ILE A 143 -4.19 16.06 2.33
N LYS A 144 -3.02 16.17 2.98
CA LYS A 144 -2.62 17.40 3.68
C LYS A 144 -1.80 18.34 2.82
N SER A 145 -0.89 17.79 2.05
CA SER A 145 0.02 18.53 1.19
C SER A 145 0.64 17.59 0.16
N PHE A 146 1.19 18.15 -0.89
CA PHE A 146 2.06 17.47 -1.85
C PHE A 146 3.14 18.45 -2.29
N LYS A 147 4.24 17.96 -2.86
CA LYS A 147 5.38 18.79 -3.25
C LYS A 147 5.14 19.52 -4.57
N SER A 148 4.83 18.79 -5.62
CA SER A 148 4.55 19.37 -6.95
C SER A 148 3.65 18.45 -7.77
N ILE A 149 3.03 19.04 -8.78
CA ILE A 149 2.36 18.31 -9.86
C ILE A 149 3.07 18.73 -11.14
N GLU A 150 3.61 17.77 -11.87
CA GLU A 150 4.41 18.04 -13.07
C GLU A 150 4.03 17.07 -14.19
N ILE A 151 4.18 17.55 -15.43
CA ILE A 151 4.06 16.72 -16.62
C ILE A 151 5.47 16.27 -16.98
N ILE A 152 5.67 14.97 -17.12
CA ILE A 152 6.95 14.37 -17.50
C ILE A 152 6.72 13.55 -18.76
N SER A 153 7.63 13.71 -19.72
CA SER A 153 7.79 12.78 -20.83
C SER A 153 8.42 11.46 -20.36
N ASP A 154 8.62 10.52 -21.27
CA ASP A 154 9.17 9.18 -20.99
C ASP A 154 10.68 9.16 -20.61
N ASP A 155 11.17 10.17 -19.89
CA ASP A 155 12.55 10.23 -19.38
C ASP A 155 12.65 9.65 -17.96
N ILE A 156 13.12 8.42 -17.90
CA ILE A 156 13.36 7.66 -16.67
C ILE A 156 14.36 8.38 -15.74
N ARG A 157 15.36 9.10 -16.27
CA ARG A 157 16.37 9.77 -15.43
C ARG A 157 15.76 10.93 -14.66
N ALA A 158 14.98 11.76 -15.37
CA ALA A 158 14.21 12.84 -14.75
C ALA A 158 13.27 12.29 -13.68
N LEU A 159 12.56 11.19 -13.98
CA LEU A 159 11.66 10.54 -13.03
C LEU A 159 12.40 10.05 -11.77
N LYS A 160 13.54 9.36 -11.93
CA LYS A 160 14.35 8.87 -10.80
C LYS A 160 14.86 9.99 -9.92
N SER A 161 15.35 11.09 -10.50
CA SER A 161 15.86 12.22 -9.72
C SER A 161 14.81 12.88 -8.82
N LYS A 162 13.53 12.82 -9.21
CA LYS A 162 12.41 13.37 -8.44
C LYS A 162 11.92 12.43 -7.36
N LEU A 163 11.83 11.14 -7.68
CA LEU A 163 11.21 10.15 -6.81
C LEU A 163 12.16 9.60 -5.74
N LEU A 164 13.47 9.60 -5.95
CA LEU A 164 14.38 9.05 -4.96
C LEU A 164 14.44 9.92 -3.69
N PRO A 165 14.59 9.31 -2.49
CA PRO A 165 14.45 7.87 -2.20
C PRO A 165 12.97 7.43 -2.17
N CYS A 166 12.67 6.26 -2.73
CA CYS A 166 11.35 5.62 -2.67
C CYS A 166 11.42 4.11 -2.97
N PHE A 167 10.38 3.39 -2.55
CA PHE A 167 10.09 2.03 -3.00
C PHE A 167 8.93 2.02 -3.98
N VAL A 168 9.04 1.20 -5.03
CA VAL A 168 7.99 1.03 -6.03
C VAL A 168 7.18 -0.20 -5.69
N LEU A 169 5.85 -0.09 -5.73
CA LEU A 169 4.98 -1.26 -5.59
C LEU A 169 4.90 -2.01 -6.92
N LEU A 170 5.26 -3.28 -6.92
CA LEU A 170 5.26 -4.16 -8.09
C LEU A 170 4.36 -5.37 -7.86
N ASP A 171 3.71 -5.85 -8.93
CA ASP A 171 2.95 -7.09 -8.90
C ASP A 171 3.90 -8.30 -9.02
N ALA A 172 3.89 -9.16 -8.02
CA ALA A 172 4.68 -10.39 -7.95
C ALA A 172 3.85 -11.66 -8.28
N THR A 173 2.66 -11.52 -8.85
CA THR A 173 1.76 -12.66 -9.16
C THR A 173 2.44 -13.74 -10.01
N ALA A 174 3.32 -13.36 -10.94
CA ALA A 174 4.08 -14.32 -11.75
C ALA A 174 5.02 -15.20 -10.90
N LEU A 175 5.72 -14.60 -9.93
CA LEU A 175 6.61 -15.31 -9.02
C LEU A 175 5.84 -16.24 -8.08
N LEU A 176 4.68 -15.80 -7.59
CA LEU A 176 3.80 -16.63 -6.76
C LEU A 176 3.29 -17.85 -7.53
N LYS A 177 2.91 -17.68 -8.81
CA LYS A 177 2.49 -18.80 -9.68
C LYS A 177 3.61 -19.81 -9.89
N GLN A 178 4.84 -19.34 -10.09
CA GLN A 178 6.01 -20.21 -10.20
C GLN A 178 6.25 -20.98 -8.88
N HIS A 179 6.25 -20.28 -7.75
CA HIS A 179 6.40 -20.91 -6.43
C HIS A 179 5.33 -21.99 -6.15
N TYR A 180 4.10 -21.74 -6.59
CA TYR A 180 3.01 -22.72 -6.51
C TYR A 180 3.29 -23.97 -7.35
N GLN A 181 3.78 -23.80 -8.58
CA GLN A 181 4.13 -24.92 -9.46
C GLN A 181 5.28 -25.77 -8.88
N ASP A 182 6.29 -25.13 -8.29
CA ASP A 182 7.44 -25.81 -7.68
C ASP A 182 7.02 -26.65 -6.46
N ASN A 183 6.09 -26.14 -5.64
CA ASN A 183 5.59 -26.85 -4.46
C ASN A 183 4.63 -28.01 -4.81
N GLN A 184 3.91 -27.94 -5.93
CA GLN A 184 3.03 -29.02 -6.40
C GLN A 184 3.79 -30.29 -6.81
N GLN A 185 5.08 -30.17 -7.15
CA GLN A 185 5.93 -31.32 -7.49
C GLN A 185 6.43 -32.06 -6.25
N SER A 186 6.31 -31.46 -5.06
CA SER A 186 6.71 -32.09 -3.80
C SER A 186 5.58 -32.97 -3.27
N ALA A 187 5.91 -34.18 -2.78
CA ALA A 187 4.95 -35.22 -2.40
C ALA A 187 4.01 -34.91 -1.20
N THR A 188 4.04 -33.69 -0.66
CA THR A 188 3.23 -33.28 0.49
C THR A 188 2.04 -32.46 0.02
N GLU A 189 0.82 -32.90 0.32
CA GLU A 189 -0.40 -32.13 0.10
C GLU A 189 -0.42 -30.89 1.01
N LYS A 190 0.06 -29.75 0.49
CA LYS A 190 -0.06 -28.43 1.14
C LYS A 190 -1.32 -27.73 0.63
N SER A 191 -2.04 -27.04 1.50
CA SER A 191 -3.15 -26.20 1.06
C SER A 191 -2.64 -25.00 0.26
N VAL A 192 -3.52 -24.40 -0.56
CA VAL A 192 -3.18 -23.18 -1.33
C VAL A 192 -2.77 -22.04 -0.39
N LEU A 193 -3.42 -21.93 0.78
CA LEU A 193 -3.10 -20.91 1.77
C LEU A 193 -1.73 -21.13 2.38
N ASP A 194 -1.33 -22.39 2.63
CA ASP A 194 0.00 -22.71 3.16
C ASP A 194 1.10 -22.35 2.16
N ILE A 195 0.89 -22.62 0.87
CA ILE A 195 1.85 -22.24 -0.17
C ILE A 195 1.95 -20.70 -0.27
N TRP A 196 0.84 -19.99 -0.09
CA TRP A 196 0.81 -18.54 -0.10
C TRP A 196 1.53 -17.94 1.11
N THR A 197 1.32 -18.47 2.33
CA THR A 197 2.02 -18.01 3.54
C THR A 197 3.51 -18.36 3.49
N ASP A 198 3.87 -19.52 2.95
CA ASP A 198 5.24 -19.96 2.74
C ASP A 198 6.02 -19.06 1.75
N PHE A 199 5.33 -18.36 0.84
CA PHE A 199 5.95 -17.44 -0.13
C PHE A 199 6.54 -16.17 0.52
N PHE A 200 5.92 -15.68 1.60
CA PHE A 200 6.38 -14.47 2.30
C PHE A 200 6.91 -14.73 3.72
N ALA A 201 6.90 -15.99 4.17
CA ALA A 201 7.46 -16.38 5.45
C ALA A 201 8.98 -16.24 5.47
N PHE A 202 9.51 -15.76 6.61
CA PHE A 202 10.93 -15.85 6.89
C PHE A 202 11.26 -17.26 7.39
N LYS A 203 12.13 -17.97 6.66
CA LYS A 203 12.47 -19.38 6.93
C LYS A 203 13.88 -19.49 7.46
N GLU A 204 14.02 -20.14 8.61
CA GLU A 204 15.32 -20.51 9.18
C GLU A 204 15.46 -22.03 9.14
N PHE A 205 16.65 -22.52 8.82
CA PHE A 205 16.96 -23.95 8.82
C PHE A 205 18.22 -24.17 9.63
N ALA A 206 18.16 -25.10 10.59
CA ALA A 206 19.33 -25.52 11.33
C ALA A 206 20.28 -26.29 10.40
N LYS A 207 21.54 -25.87 10.36
CA LYS A 207 22.61 -26.67 9.75
C LYS A 207 23.28 -27.48 10.85
N PRO A 208 23.47 -28.80 10.68
CA PRO A 208 24.23 -29.59 11.64
C PRO A 208 25.66 -29.06 11.72
N SER A 209 26.18 -28.90 12.93
CA SER A 209 27.59 -28.53 13.14
C SER A 209 28.47 -29.64 12.57
N THR A 210 29.37 -29.26 11.67
CA THR A 210 30.38 -30.17 11.11
C THR A 210 31.64 -30.01 11.94
N ASP A 211 32.13 -31.09 12.56
CA ASP A 211 33.48 -31.10 13.17
C ASP A 211 34.55 -31.05 12.05
N ASP A 212 35.77 -30.58 12.37
CA ASP A 212 36.92 -30.40 11.45
C ASP A 212 37.34 -31.65 10.64
N ASN A 213 36.76 -32.82 10.91
CA ASN A 213 36.99 -34.08 10.20
C ASN A 213 35.87 -34.48 9.21
N GLY A 214 34.90 -33.61 8.93
CA GLY A 214 33.90 -33.83 7.87
C GLY A 214 32.85 -34.91 8.16
N GLN A 215 32.66 -35.31 9.42
CA GLN A 215 31.58 -36.21 9.83
C GLN A 215 30.46 -35.42 10.51
N SER A 216 29.22 -35.63 10.07
CA SER A 216 28.00 -35.05 10.67
C SER A 216 27.70 -35.73 12.00
N LYS A 217 27.69 -34.99 13.11
CA LYS A 217 27.13 -35.48 14.39
C LYS A 217 25.62 -35.63 14.26
N SER A 218 25.13 -36.86 14.29
CA SER A 218 23.70 -37.13 14.48
C SER A 218 23.40 -37.07 15.97
N ASP A 219 23.08 -35.89 16.48
CA ASP A 219 22.53 -35.75 17.84
C ASP A 219 21.06 -36.20 17.83
N LEU A 220 20.84 -37.52 17.91
CA LEU A 220 19.60 -38.08 18.42
C LEU A 220 19.60 -37.87 19.95
N GLY A 221 19.35 -36.63 20.38
CA GLY A 221 19.19 -36.24 21.77
C GLY A 221 17.71 -36.08 22.09
N THR A 222 17.15 -37.11 22.73
CA THR A 222 15.92 -37.14 23.54
C THR A 222 15.23 -35.79 23.74
N LEU A 223 14.05 -35.62 23.14
CA LEU A 223 13.07 -34.62 23.56
C LEU A 223 12.70 -34.90 25.02
N CYS A 224 13.36 -34.19 25.95
CA CYS A 224 12.87 -34.03 27.31
C CYS A 224 11.55 -33.27 27.25
N ALA A 225 10.47 -33.96 27.61
CA ALA A 225 9.28 -33.35 28.13
C ALA A 225 9.63 -32.58 29.41
N THR A 226 9.31 -31.30 29.48
CA THR A 226 9.03 -30.59 30.73
C THR A 226 8.06 -29.44 30.44
N GLU A 227 6.85 -29.63 30.97
CA GLU A 227 5.87 -28.68 31.56
C GLU A 227 5.56 -27.35 30.87
#